data_AF-A0A962CZH7-F1
#
_entry.id   AF-A0A962CZH7-F1
#
_cell.length_a   1.000
_cell.length_b   1.000
_cell.length_c   1.000
_cell.angle_alpha   90.00
_cell.angle_beta   90.00
_cell.angle_gamma   90.00
#
_symmetry.space_group_name_H-M   'P 1'
#
loop_
_entity.id
_entity.type
_entity.pdbx_description
1 polymer ?
#
loop_
_entity_poly.entity_id
_entity_poly.type
_entity_poly.pdbx_seq_one_letter_code
_entity_poly.pdbx_strand_id
1 'polypeptide(L)'
;MNYKAAIAGFIWGTLFFTLLGLLAGYGGKNNIEWLQFVSINMLIVVPISVGVLTLFLLPVELAEIKHHRKYYAALPVFGWSIISLIFMWETIICIVMLLPLYIPLALLGGRIGASLKVKYNNRNKKVILSCFIILPFFMIPVERPISAETLRFSVTNSIQIDADINQVWASLSNIRDIHSDELKWNISHFIGLPKPQNAITEKFQIGGIREIYWEKGVHFQEKITQIVPNKLLAYDVIIDEESMKIAELDTHITVGDQYFDV
;
A
#
# COMPACT_ATOMS: atom_id res chain seq x y z
N MET A 1 2.44 -38.15 -9.46
CA MET A 1 2.32 -36.78 -8.90
C MET A 1 1.40 -35.96 -9.80
N ASN A 2 0.23 -35.53 -9.34
CA ASN A 2 -0.76 -34.84 -10.19
C ASN A 2 -0.46 -33.33 -10.28
N TYR A 3 0.59 -32.97 -11.04
CA TYR A 3 1.05 -31.59 -11.22
C TYR A 3 -0.04 -30.67 -11.77
N LYS A 4 -0.98 -31.20 -12.57
CA LYS A 4 -2.11 -30.45 -13.14
C LYS A 4 -3.01 -29.83 -12.06
N ALA A 5 -3.25 -30.54 -10.95
CA ALA A 5 -4.09 -30.06 -9.87
C ALA A 5 -3.41 -28.96 -9.03
N ALA A 6 -2.09 -29.06 -8.81
CA ALA A 6 -1.32 -28.02 -8.14
C ALA A 6 -1.25 -26.73 -8.97
N ILE A 7 -1.03 -26.86 -10.29
CA ILE A 7 -1.07 -25.74 -11.24
C ILE A 7 -2.46 -25.10 -11.25
N ALA A 8 -3.53 -25.90 -11.27
CA ALA A 8 -4.89 -25.38 -11.20
C ALA A 8 -5.14 -24.58 -9.91
N GLY A 9 -4.71 -25.08 -8.75
CA GLY A 9 -4.86 -24.36 -7.48
C GLY A 9 -4.14 -23.01 -7.44
N PHE A 10 -2.94 -22.95 -8.03
CA PHE A 10 -2.21 -21.67 -8.20
C PHE A 10 -2.95 -20.73 -9.15
N ILE A 11 -3.27 -21.17 -10.38
CA ILE A 11 -3.92 -20.34 -11.38
C ILE A 11 -5.25 -19.80 -10.87
N TRP A 12 -6.11 -20.66 -10.29
CA TRP A 12 -7.40 -20.24 -9.76
C TRP A 12 -7.28 -19.30 -8.56
N GLY A 13 -6.33 -19.55 -7.65
CA GLY A 13 -6.08 -18.66 -6.52
C GLY A 13 -5.63 -17.27 -6.98
N THR A 14 -4.68 -17.22 -7.93
CA THR A 14 -4.19 -15.98 -8.50
C THR A 14 -5.29 -15.24 -9.26
N LEU A 15 -6.02 -15.91 -10.15
CA LEU A 15 -7.12 -15.30 -10.90
C LEU A 15 -8.22 -14.75 -9.98
N PHE A 16 -8.57 -15.48 -8.93
CA PHE A 16 -9.56 -15.02 -7.95
C PHE A 16 -9.09 -13.77 -7.21
N PHE A 17 -7.81 -13.74 -6.79
CA PHE A 17 -7.22 -12.56 -6.16
C PHE A 17 -7.19 -11.37 -7.13
N THR A 18 -6.70 -11.57 -8.36
CA THR A 18 -6.66 -10.54 -9.40
C THR A 18 -8.06 -9.99 -9.71
N LEU A 19 -9.08 -10.85 -9.81
CA LEU A 19 -10.46 -10.42 -10.05
C LEU A 19 -10.99 -9.54 -8.92
N LEU A 20 -10.79 -9.95 -7.67
CA LEU A 20 -11.22 -9.14 -6.51
C LEU A 20 -10.44 -7.83 -6.41
N GLY A 21 -9.13 -7.85 -6.68
CA GLY A 21 -8.30 -6.66 -6.77
C GLY A 21 -8.80 -5.67 -7.82
N LEU A 22 -9.15 -6.15 -9.02
CA LEU A 22 -9.74 -5.32 -10.08
C LEU A 22 -11.09 -4.71 -9.68
N LEU A 23 -11.95 -5.49 -9.03
CA LEU A 23 -13.22 -4.99 -8.53
C LEU A 23 -13.01 -3.88 -7.49
N ALA A 24 -12.11 -4.09 -6.53
CA ALA A 24 -11.77 -3.08 -5.53
C ALA A 24 -11.10 -1.84 -6.13
N GLY A 25 -10.22 -1.99 -7.12
CA GLY A 25 -9.64 -0.85 -7.85
C GLY A 25 -10.70 -0.05 -8.59
N TYR A 26 -11.66 -0.72 -9.24
CA TYR A 26 -12.79 -0.07 -9.88
C TYR A 26 -13.68 0.66 -8.86
N GLY A 27 -13.92 0.07 -7.70
CA GLY A 27 -14.71 0.70 -6.66
C GLY A 27 -14.03 1.92 -6.06
N GLY A 28 -12.74 1.84 -5.75
CA GLY A 28 -11.93 2.98 -5.30
C GLY A 28 -11.99 4.15 -6.29
N LYS A 29 -11.78 3.90 -7.59
CA LYS A 29 -11.84 4.94 -8.62
C LYS A 29 -13.21 5.64 -8.75
N ASN A 30 -14.29 4.95 -8.43
CA ASN A 30 -15.65 5.48 -8.51
C ASN A 30 -16.20 5.92 -7.14
N ASN A 31 -15.35 6.08 -6.12
CA ASN A 31 -15.73 6.44 -4.76
C ASN A 31 -16.82 5.53 -4.17
N ILE A 32 -16.75 4.24 -4.49
CA ILE A 32 -17.63 3.22 -3.95
C ILE A 32 -17.00 2.72 -2.65
N GLU A 33 -17.34 3.36 -1.52
CA GLU A 33 -16.74 3.11 -0.19
C GLU A 33 -16.66 1.62 0.21
N TRP A 34 -17.66 0.82 -0.17
CA TRP A 34 -17.74 -0.60 0.17
C TRP A 34 -16.94 -1.53 -0.75
N LEU A 35 -16.32 -0.99 -1.80
CA LEU A 35 -15.52 -1.73 -2.78
C LEU A 35 -14.15 -1.06 -2.92
N GLN A 36 -13.51 -0.73 -1.80
CA GLN A 36 -12.18 -0.13 -1.77
C GLN A 36 -11.09 -1.17 -1.52
N PHE A 37 -9.88 -0.86 -2.01
CA PHE A 37 -8.71 -1.70 -1.83
C PHE A 37 -8.23 -1.71 -0.37
N VAL A 38 -8.27 -0.56 0.31
CA VAL A 38 -8.00 -0.44 1.75
C VAL A 38 -9.28 -0.75 2.54
N SER A 39 -9.60 -2.03 2.66
CA SER A 39 -10.76 -2.53 3.41
C SER A 39 -10.40 -3.78 4.22
N ILE A 40 -11.05 -4.02 5.34
CA ILE A 40 -10.97 -5.25 6.15
C ILE A 40 -11.21 -6.47 5.27
N ASN A 41 -12.19 -6.41 4.36
CA ASN A 41 -12.45 -7.49 3.42
C ASN A 41 -11.23 -7.81 2.55
N MET A 42 -10.67 -6.80 1.88
CA MET A 42 -9.51 -7.00 1.00
C MET A 42 -8.24 -7.35 1.76
N LEU A 43 -8.01 -6.73 2.92
CA LEU A 43 -6.81 -6.91 3.72
C LEU A 43 -6.78 -8.22 4.50
N ILE A 44 -7.95 -8.74 4.92
CA ILE A 44 -8.05 -9.90 5.81
C ILE A 44 -8.76 -11.08 5.13
N VAL A 45 -9.99 -10.88 4.66
CA VAL A 45 -10.86 -11.98 4.22
C VAL A 45 -10.37 -12.58 2.90
N VAL A 46 -9.94 -11.76 1.96
CA VAL A 46 -9.46 -12.19 0.65
C VAL A 46 -8.21 -13.06 0.73
N PRO A 47 -7.09 -12.67 1.38
CA PRO A 47 -5.90 -13.52 1.44
C PRO A 47 -6.18 -14.86 2.14
N ILE A 48 -7.03 -14.88 3.18
CA ILE A 48 -7.47 -16.13 3.82
C ILE A 48 -8.25 -17.01 2.81
N SER A 49 -9.22 -16.42 2.10
CA SER A 49 -10.06 -17.14 1.13
C SER A 49 -9.22 -17.72 -0.01
N VAL A 50 -8.28 -16.94 -0.55
CA VAL A 50 -7.32 -17.38 -1.57
C VAL A 50 -6.49 -18.56 -1.05
N GLY A 51 -5.93 -18.46 0.15
CA GLY A 51 -5.17 -19.55 0.77
C GLY A 51 -5.99 -20.83 0.93
N VAL A 52 -7.25 -20.72 1.38
CA VAL A 52 -8.17 -21.87 1.50
C VAL A 52 -8.40 -22.50 0.13
N LEU A 53 -8.78 -21.70 -0.87
CA LEU A 53 -9.13 -22.18 -2.20
C LEU A 53 -7.96 -22.89 -2.88
N THR A 54 -6.76 -22.31 -2.81
CA THR A 54 -5.56 -22.91 -3.39
C THR A 54 -5.27 -24.26 -2.76
N LEU A 55 -5.22 -24.38 -1.43
CA LEU A 55 -4.90 -25.66 -0.79
C LEU A 55 -6.01 -26.69 -0.85
N PHE A 56 -7.28 -26.26 -0.93
CA PHE A 56 -8.39 -27.18 -1.08
C PHE A 56 -8.45 -27.83 -2.47
N LEU A 57 -7.96 -27.12 -3.50
CA LEU A 57 -7.82 -27.63 -4.87
C LEU A 57 -6.57 -28.50 -5.06
N LEU A 58 -5.60 -28.44 -4.15
CA LEU A 58 -4.41 -29.29 -4.19
C LEU A 58 -4.75 -30.79 -4.01
N PRO A 59 -3.90 -31.68 -4.56
CA PRO A 59 -3.89 -33.10 -4.22
C PRO A 59 -3.70 -33.31 -2.71
N VAL A 60 -4.38 -34.33 -2.15
CA VAL A 60 -4.34 -34.61 -0.70
C VAL A 60 -2.91 -34.90 -0.23
N GLU A 61 -2.14 -35.62 -1.04
CA GLU A 61 -0.76 -36.01 -0.74
C GLU A 61 0.16 -34.78 -0.58
N LEU A 62 -0.11 -33.72 -1.35
CA LEU A 62 0.63 -32.45 -1.23
C LEU A 62 0.08 -31.58 -0.09
N ALA A 63 -1.23 -31.62 0.13
CA ALA A 63 -1.88 -30.87 1.21
C ALA A 63 -1.55 -31.42 2.60
N GLU A 64 -1.17 -32.69 2.76
CA GLU A 64 -0.76 -33.26 4.05
C GLU A 64 0.62 -32.78 4.51
N ILE A 65 1.52 -32.48 3.57
CA ILE A 65 2.90 -32.09 3.86
C ILE A 65 2.95 -30.62 4.34
N LYS A 66 3.35 -30.41 5.60
CA LYS A 66 3.38 -29.08 6.25
C LYS A 66 4.18 -28.03 5.46
N HIS A 67 5.30 -28.42 4.84
CA HIS A 67 6.12 -27.51 4.03
C HIS A 67 5.40 -27.05 2.76
N HIS A 68 4.75 -27.98 2.05
CA HIS A 68 3.98 -27.68 0.83
C HIS A 68 2.81 -26.74 1.13
N ARG A 69 2.14 -26.89 2.27
CA ARG A 69 1.08 -25.94 2.70
C ARG A 69 1.55 -24.50 2.67
N LYS A 70 2.77 -24.25 3.15
CA LYS A 70 3.32 -22.89 3.22
C LYS A 70 3.60 -22.33 1.82
N TYR A 71 4.31 -23.12 1.01
CA TYR A 71 4.70 -22.73 -0.34
C TYR A 71 3.49 -22.45 -1.23
N TYR A 72 2.53 -23.39 -1.30
CA TYR A 72 1.38 -23.26 -2.19
C TYR A 72 0.37 -22.20 -1.73
N ALA A 73 0.25 -21.92 -0.43
CA ALA A 73 -0.62 -20.85 0.06
C ALA A 73 -0.09 -19.45 -0.28
N ALA A 74 1.24 -19.27 -0.26
CA ALA A 74 1.86 -17.99 -0.57
C ALA A 74 1.97 -17.73 -2.08
N LEU A 75 2.00 -18.78 -2.90
CA LEU A 75 2.22 -18.67 -4.34
C LEU A 75 1.20 -17.76 -5.07
N PRO A 76 -0.12 -17.84 -4.81
CA PRO A 76 -1.11 -16.92 -5.39
C PRO A 76 -0.89 -15.45 -5.00
N VAL A 77 -0.41 -15.19 -3.77
CA VAL A 77 -0.12 -13.83 -3.30
C VAL A 77 1.02 -13.23 -4.12
N PHE A 78 2.09 -14.00 -4.33
CA PHE A 78 3.19 -13.59 -5.21
C PHE A 78 2.75 -13.47 -6.68
N GLY A 79 1.90 -14.39 -7.15
CA GLY A 79 1.33 -14.33 -8.50
C GLY A 79 0.54 -13.05 -8.73
N TRP A 80 -0.34 -12.68 -7.79
CA TRP A 80 -1.08 -11.43 -7.82
C TRP A 80 -0.13 -10.22 -7.76
N SER A 81 0.86 -10.24 -6.88
CA SER A 81 1.85 -9.14 -6.74
C SER A 81 2.64 -8.90 -8.03
N ILE A 82 3.04 -9.96 -8.75
CA ILE A 82 3.73 -9.84 -10.03
C ILE A 82 2.79 -9.27 -11.09
N ILE A 83 1.53 -9.74 -11.13
CA ILE A 83 0.54 -9.24 -12.08
C ILE A 83 0.27 -7.75 -11.81
N SER A 84 0.06 -7.33 -10.57
CA SER A 84 -0.21 -5.92 -10.25
C SER A 84 0.95 -5.01 -10.63
N LEU A 85 2.21 -5.45 -10.47
CA LEU A 85 3.38 -4.71 -10.95
C LEU A 85 3.44 -4.61 -12.48
N ILE A 86 3.20 -5.71 -13.20
CA ILE A 86 3.24 -5.73 -14.68
C ILE A 86 2.21 -4.76 -15.27
N PHE A 87 1.03 -4.69 -14.66
CA PHE A 87 -0.04 -3.80 -15.10
C PHE A 87 0.00 -2.41 -14.46
N MET A 88 1.03 -2.11 -13.66
CA MET A 88 1.18 -0.84 -12.92
C MET A 88 -0.07 -0.46 -12.11
N TRP A 89 -0.76 -1.45 -11.54
CA TRP A 89 -1.93 -1.21 -10.69
C TRP A 89 -1.56 -0.75 -9.29
N GLU A 90 -0.44 -1.27 -8.79
CA GLU A 90 0.08 -1.01 -7.46
C GLU A 90 1.56 -0.66 -7.59
N THR A 91 2.01 0.27 -6.77
CA THR A 91 3.45 0.55 -6.67
C THR A 91 4.17 -0.56 -5.89
N ILE A 92 5.47 -0.71 -6.14
CA ILE A 92 6.30 -1.68 -5.42
C ILE A 92 6.28 -1.45 -3.90
N ILE A 93 6.09 -0.19 -3.48
CA ILE A 93 5.97 0.23 -2.08
C ILE A 93 4.76 -0.45 -1.44
N CYS A 94 3.58 -0.30 -2.04
CA CYS A 94 2.33 -0.89 -1.56
C CYS A 94 2.45 -2.41 -1.41
N ILE A 95 3.03 -3.08 -2.41
CA ILE A 95 3.22 -4.53 -2.37
C ILE A 95 4.16 -4.95 -1.24
N VAL A 96 5.30 -4.27 -1.08
CA VAL A 96 6.26 -4.56 0.00
C VAL A 96 5.61 -4.36 1.37
N MET A 97 4.74 -3.37 1.54
CA MET A 97 3.98 -3.16 2.78
C MET A 97 2.88 -4.20 3.00
N LEU A 98 2.23 -4.69 1.94
CA LEU A 98 1.14 -5.67 2.02
C LEU A 98 1.62 -7.11 2.24
N LEU A 99 2.76 -7.50 1.66
CA LEU A 99 3.27 -8.88 1.74
C LEU A 99 3.43 -9.40 3.19
N PRO A 100 4.00 -8.63 4.15
CA PRO A 100 4.07 -9.02 5.56
C PRO A 100 2.71 -9.34 6.20
N LEU A 101 1.63 -8.75 5.69
CA LEU A 101 0.27 -9.00 6.15
C LEU A 101 -0.38 -10.17 5.39
N TYR A 102 -0.28 -10.16 4.06
CA TYR A 102 -0.98 -11.12 3.19
C TYR A 102 -0.43 -12.53 3.29
N ILE A 103 0.89 -12.69 3.44
CA ILE A 103 1.51 -14.01 3.51
C ILE A 103 1.02 -14.77 4.77
N PRO A 104 1.11 -14.25 6.00
CA PRO A 104 0.58 -14.95 7.18
C PRO A 104 -0.90 -15.32 7.08
N LEU A 105 -1.72 -14.43 6.52
CA LEU A 105 -3.16 -14.66 6.36
C LEU A 105 -3.47 -15.73 5.31
N ALA A 106 -2.77 -15.71 4.17
CA ALA A 106 -2.87 -16.77 3.18
C ALA A 106 -2.39 -18.11 3.73
N LEU A 107 -1.32 -18.12 4.54
CA LEU A 107 -0.84 -19.32 5.24
C LEU A 107 -1.88 -19.86 6.23
N LEU A 108 -2.57 -18.98 6.96
CA LEU A 108 -3.67 -19.35 7.84
C LEU A 108 -4.82 -19.98 7.04
N GLY A 109 -5.23 -19.33 5.96
CA GLY A 109 -6.22 -19.86 5.02
C GLY A 109 -5.82 -21.22 4.45
N GLY A 110 -4.57 -21.39 4.03
CA GLY A 110 -4.05 -22.64 3.52
C GLY A 110 -4.09 -23.78 4.54
N ARG A 111 -3.85 -23.50 5.82
CA ARG A 111 -4.01 -24.49 6.90
C ARG A 111 -5.47 -24.91 7.07
N ILE A 112 -6.39 -23.94 7.01
CA ILE A 112 -7.83 -24.20 7.07
C ILE A 112 -8.26 -25.05 5.87
N GLY A 113 -7.86 -24.67 4.66
CA GLY A 113 -8.15 -25.41 3.43
C GLY A 113 -7.62 -26.84 3.45
N ALA A 114 -6.39 -27.05 3.91
CA ALA A 114 -5.82 -28.39 4.07
C ALA A 114 -6.58 -29.24 5.12
N SER A 115 -6.95 -28.65 6.25
CA SER A 115 -7.74 -29.35 7.28
C SER A 115 -9.13 -29.77 6.77
N LEU A 116 -9.82 -28.84 6.08
CA LEU A 116 -11.11 -29.13 5.46
C LEU A 116 -11.02 -30.21 4.40
N LYS A 117 -9.92 -30.22 3.62
CA LYS A 117 -9.67 -31.24 2.59
C LYS A 117 -9.53 -32.65 3.17
N VAL A 118 -8.83 -32.79 4.30
CA VAL A 118 -8.64 -34.07 4.99
C VAL A 118 -9.93 -34.52 5.67
N LYS A 119 -10.66 -33.58 6.30
CA LYS A 119 -11.87 -33.89 7.06
C LYS A 119 -13.09 -34.21 6.18
N TYR A 120 -13.20 -33.59 5.01
CA TYR A 120 -14.38 -33.70 4.16
C TYR A 120 -14.06 -34.39 2.82
N ASN A 121 -14.75 -35.49 2.56
CA ASN A 121 -14.63 -36.25 1.31
C ASN A 121 -15.21 -35.47 0.10
N ASN A 122 -14.92 -35.90 -1.13
CA ASN A 122 -15.26 -35.25 -2.40
C ASN A 122 -16.73 -34.82 -2.55
N ARG A 123 -17.68 -35.42 -1.81
CA ARG A 123 -19.11 -35.03 -1.82
C ARG A 123 -19.36 -33.59 -1.37
N ASN A 124 -18.60 -33.07 -0.39
CA ASN A 124 -18.78 -31.71 0.14
C ASN A 124 -17.89 -30.68 -0.56
N LYS A 125 -17.10 -31.11 -1.56
CA LYS A 125 -16.10 -30.27 -2.23
C LYS A 125 -16.70 -29.01 -2.85
N LYS A 126 -17.84 -29.16 -3.54
CA LYS A 126 -18.52 -28.04 -4.22
C LYS A 126 -19.02 -27.00 -3.23
N VAL A 127 -19.66 -27.45 -2.14
CA VAL A 127 -20.21 -26.57 -1.11
C VAL A 127 -19.10 -25.75 -0.45
N ILE A 128 -18.02 -26.40 -0.02
CA ILE A 128 -16.89 -25.71 0.62
C ILE A 128 -16.26 -24.67 -0.31
N LEU A 129 -16.00 -25.03 -1.57
CA LEU A 129 -15.47 -24.09 -2.57
C LEU A 129 -16.40 -22.89 -2.76
N SER A 130 -17.70 -23.14 -2.93
CA SER A 130 -18.69 -22.06 -3.10
C SER A 130 -18.73 -21.13 -1.89
N CYS A 131 -18.67 -21.65 -0.67
CA CYS A 131 -18.65 -20.83 0.54
C CYS A 131 -17.47 -19.85 0.55
N PHE A 132 -16.24 -20.31 0.27
CA PHE A 132 -15.05 -19.45 0.31
C PHE A 132 -14.91 -18.54 -0.92
N ILE A 133 -15.48 -18.89 -2.07
CA ILE A 133 -15.58 -17.99 -3.22
C ILE A 133 -16.56 -16.84 -2.94
N ILE A 134 -17.69 -17.15 -2.28
CA ILE A 134 -18.74 -16.15 -2.00
C ILE A 134 -18.42 -15.32 -0.76
N LEU A 135 -17.59 -15.83 0.16
CA LEU A 135 -17.29 -15.18 1.44
C LEU A 135 -16.85 -13.70 1.30
N PRO A 136 -15.91 -13.32 0.41
CA PRO A 136 -15.54 -11.91 0.25
C PRO A 136 -16.72 -11.03 -0.20
N PHE A 137 -17.61 -11.55 -1.05
CA PHE A 137 -18.79 -10.81 -1.49
C PHE A 137 -19.82 -10.63 -0.38
N PHE A 138 -19.92 -11.60 0.54
CA PHE A 138 -20.81 -11.52 1.69
C PHE A 138 -20.30 -10.55 2.76
N MET A 139 -18.98 -10.34 2.85
CA MET A 139 -18.38 -9.42 3.83
C MET A 139 -18.52 -7.95 3.43
N ILE A 140 -18.73 -7.65 2.14
CA ILE A 140 -18.98 -6.29 1.63
C ILE A 140 -20.06 -5.53 2.43
N PRO A 141 -21.30 -6.03 2.58
CA PRO A 141 -22.34 -5.32 3.36
C PRO A 141 -22.05 -5.28 4.86
N VAL A 142 -21.26 -6.22 5.38
CA VAL A 142 -20.89 -6.27 6.81
C VAL A 142 -19.91 -5.15 7.17
N GLU A 143 -19.05 -4.77 6.23
CA GLU A 143 -18.04 -3.73 6.42
C GLU A 143 -18.60 -2.31 6.24
N ARG A 144 -19.68 -2.13 5.46
CA ARG A 144 -20.31 -0.82 5.19
C ARG A 144 -20.51 0.12 6.40
N PRO A 145 -20.99 -0.32 7.58
CA PRO A 145 -21.20 0.57 8.71
C PRO A 145 -19.89 0.98 9.42
N ILE A 146 -18.76 0.38 9.06
CA ILE A 146 -17.45 0.66 9.65
C ILE A 146 -16.81 1.80 8.85
N SER A 147 -17.13 3.05 9.20
CA SER A 147 -16.44 4.21 8.63
C SER A 147 -15.00 4.26 9.14
N ALA A 148 -14.03 4.48 8.24
CA ALA A 148 -12.66 4.78 8.64
C ALA A 148 -12.62 6.14 9.34
N GLU A 149 -12.12 6.18 10.58
CA GLU A 149 -11.92 7.43 11.29
C GLU A 149 -10.66 8.14 10.76
N THR A 150 -10.76 9.45 10.52
CA THR A 150 -9.59 10.26 10.14
C THR A 150 -8.68 10.42 11.35
N LEU A 151 -7.55 9.72 11.33
CA LEU A 151 -6.53 9.83 12.37
C LEU A 151 -5.57 10.99 12.05
N ARG A 152 -5.34 11.86 13.03
CA ARG A 152 -4.35 12.94 12.94
C ARG A 152 -3.11 12.58 13.74
N PHE A 153 -1.95 12.59 13.09
CA PHE A 153 -0.66 12.31 13.70
C PHE A 153 0.20 13.56 13.71
N SER A 154 1.02 13.73 14.75
CA SER A 154 2.05 14.77 14.82
C SER A 154 3.40 14.10 15.06
N VAL A 155 4.38 14.45 14.24
CA VAL A 155 5.74 13.90 14.31
C VAL A 155 6.71 15.04 14.59
N THR A 156 7.63 14.83 15.53
CA THR A 156 8.69 15.79 15.87
C THR A 156 10.05 15.15 15.68
N ASN A 157 10.96 15.84 15.00
CA ASN A 157 12.34 15.40 14.80
C ASN A 157 13.32 16.50 15.25
N SER A 158 14.49 16.11 15.73
CA SER A 158 15.56 17.02 16.15
C SER A 158 16.90 16.55 15.60
N ILE A 159 17.67 17.50 15.06
CA ILE A 159 19.02 17.27 14.56
C ILE A 159 19.95 18.31 15.18
N GLN A 160 21.18 17.89 15.48
CA GLN A 160 22.23 18.81 15.90
C GLN A 160 23.03 19.24 14.66
N ILE A 161 23.16 20.56 14.49
CA ILE A 161 23.96 21.17 13.41
C ILE A 161 25.08 21.95 14.08
N ASP A 162 26.33 21.60 13.78
CA ASP A 162 27.51 22.29 14.31
C ASP A 162 27.88 23.48 13.43
N ALA A 163 27.06 24.53 13.48
CA ALA A 163 27.22 25.77 12.70
C ALA A 163 26.60 26.98 13.43
N ASP A 164 26.96 28.20 13.00
CA ASP A 164 26.37 29.42 13.54
C ASP A 164 24.88 29.52 13.16
N ILE A 165 24.05 29.96 14.12
CA ILE A 165 22.59 30.01 13.93
C ILE A 165 22.19 30.94 12.77
N ASN A 166 22.92 32.03 12.54
CA ASN A 166 22.59 32.96 11.45
C ASN A 166 22.90 32.34 10.09
N GLN A 167 23.92 31.48 10.00
CA GLN A 167 24.23 30.73 8.78
C GLN A 167 23.12 29.72 8.49
N VAL A 168 22.72 28.93 9.50
CA VAL A 168 21.62 27.95 9.37
C VAL A 168 20.32 28.66 8.97
N TRP A 169 20.01 29.78 9.63
CA TRP A 169 18.80 30.54 9.37
C TRP A 169 18.75 31.14 7.96
N ALA A 170 19.88 31.66 7.46
CA ALA A 170 19.96 32.20 6.10
C ALA A 170 19.66 31.14 5.04
N SER A 171 20.10 29.89 5.26
CA SER A 171 19.86 28.76 4.36
C SER A 171 18.37 28.38 4.24
N LEU A 172 17.53 28.65 5.24
CA LEU A 172 16.10 28.27 5.21
C LEU A 172 15.29 29.02 4.14
N SER A 173 15.77 30.17 3.68
CA SER A 173 15.07 31.02 2.72
C SER A 173 15.13 30.47 1.29
N ASN A 174 16.24 29.85 0.90
CA ASN A 174 16.45 29.37 -0.45
C ASN A 174 17.38 28.16 -0.41
N ILE A 175 16.81 26.97 -0.51
CA ILE A 175 17.54 25.72 -0.61
C ILE A 175 17.51 25.33 -2.09
N ARG A 176 18.67 25.25 -2.72
CA ARG A 176 18.80 24.97 -4.15
C ARG A 176 19.76 23.81 -4.36
N ASP A 177 19.52 23.09 -5.44
CA ASP A 177 20.41 22.06 -5.98
C ASP A 177 20.77 21.00 -4.92
N ILE A 178 19.75 20.49 -4.21
CA ILE A 178 19.95 19.42 -3.22
C ILE A 178 20.45 18.19 -3.97
N HIS A 179 21.71 17.83 -3.77
CA HIS A 179 22.28 16.67 -4.42
C HIS A 179 21.88 15.37 -3.71
N SER A 180 21.79 14.29 -4.48
CA SER A 180 21.31 13.01 -3.96
C SER A 180 22.23 12.36 -2.92
N ASP A 181 23.50 12.76 -2.86
CA ASP A 181 24.52 12.33 -1.90
C ASP A 181 24.51 13.15 -0.59
N GLU A 182 23.88 14.33 -0.58
CA GLU A 182 23.60 15.09 0.65
C GLU A 182 22.50 14.43 1.49
N LEU A 183 21.61 13.69 0.83
CA LEU A 183 20.50 13.01 1.48
C LEU A 183 20.99 11.74 2.16
N LYS A 184 20.74 11.63 3.48
CA LYS A 184 20.93 10.38 4.20
C LYS A 184 20.08 9.29 3.57
N TRP A 185 20.65 8.09 3.49
CA TRP A 185 19.90 6.93 3.01
C TRP A 185 18.65 6.71 3.86
N ASN A 186 17.50 6.63 3.18
CA ASN A 186 16.21 6.32 3.79
C ASN A 186 15.50 5.28 2.93
N ILE A 187 14.81 4.35 3.59
CA ILE A 187 14.02 3.31 2.94
C ILE A 187 12.94 3.91 2.04
N SER A 188 12.36 5.06 2.41
CA SER A 188 11.32 5.76 1.64
C SER A 188 11.73 6.05 0.19
N HIS A 189 12.92 6.63 0.00
CA HIS A 189 13.43 6.93 -1.34
C HIS A 189 13.88 5.69 -2.08
N PHE A 190 14.41 4.69 -1.37
CA PHE A 190 14.79 3.41 -1.96
C PHE A 190 13.60 2.67 -2.57
N ILE A 191 12.44 2.75 -1.92
CA ILE A 191 11.23 2.06 -2.37
C ILE A 191 10.45 2.86 -3.42
N GLY A 192 10.81 4.12 -3.69
CA GLY A 192 10.33 4.88 -4.86
C GLY A 192 9.72 6.26 -4.59
N LEU A 193 9.74 6.75 -3.34
CA LEU A 193 9.31 8.12 -3.03
C LEU A 193 10.30 9.14 -3.61
N PRO A 194 9.82 10.17 -4.34
CA PRO A 194 10.68 11.19 -4.93
C PRO A 194 11.55 11.89 -3.89
N LYS A 195 12.76 12.30 -4.29
CA LYS A 195 13.66 13.07 -3.42
C LYS A 195 13.44 14.57 -3.58
N PRO A 196 13.66 15.38 -2.53
CA PRO A 196 13.63 16.83 -2.65
C PRO A 196 14.77 17.34 -3.53
N GLN A 197 14.51 18.38 -4.33
CA GLN A 197 15.50 19.02 -5.20
C GLN A 197 15.70 20.49 -4.84
N ASN A 198 14.62 21.25 -4.62
CA ASN A 198 14.68 22.68 -4.34
C ASN A 198 13.55 23.12 -3.42
N ALA A 199 13.80 24.18 -2.64
CA ALA A 199 12.81 24.94 -1.90
C ALA A 199 13.13 26.44 -2.03
N ILE A 200 12.36 27.14 -2.87
CA ILE A 200 12.65 28.51 -3.27
C ILE A 200 11.59 29.43 -2.68
N THR A 201 12.01 30.40 -1.86
CA THR A 201 11.10 31.43 -1.33
C THR A 201 11.34 32.76 -2.04
N GLU A 202 10.33 33.30 -2.72
CA GLU A 202 10.44 34.64 -3.34
C GLU A 202 10.45 35.75 -2.28
N LYS A 203 9.56 35.65 -1.29
CA LYS A 203 9.42 36.63 -0.21
C LYS A 203 9.42 35.93 1.13
N PHE A 204 10.52 36.05 1.86
CA PHE A 204 10.68 35.44 3.18
C PHE A 204 10.00 36.29 4.26
N GLN A 205 8.67 36.31 4.25
CA GLN A 205 7.81 37.03 5.20
C GLN A 205 6.54 36.24 5.48
N ILE A 206 5.81 36.59 6.54
CA ILE A 206 4.50 36.00 6.84
C ILE A 206 3.57 36.21 5.62
N GLY A 207 2.92 35.13 5.19
CA GLY A 207 2.10 35.06 3.98
C GLY A 207 2.87 34.85 2.67
N GLY A 208 4.22 34.80 2.72
CA GLY A 208 5.05 34.44 1.59
C GLY A 208 4.88 32.98 1.17
N ILE A 209 5.07 32.70 -0.12
CA ILE A 209 4.98 31.36 -0.70
C ILE A 209 6.39 30.81 -0.96
N ARG A 210 6.57 29.54 -0.59
CA ARG A 210 7.76 28.74 -0.87
C ARG A 210 7.37 27.72 -1.93
N GLU A 211 8.10 27.70 -3.04
CA GLU A 211 7.94 26.75 -4.13
C GLU A 211 8.84 25.55 -3.88
N ILE A 212 8.25 24.36 -3.71
CA ILE A 212 8.97 23.13 -3.36
C ILE A 212 8.98 22.20 -4.56
N TYR A 213 10.16 21.76 -4.96
CA TYR A 213 10.37 20.89 -6.11
C TYR A 213 11.08 19.61 -5.70
N TRP A 214 10.52 18.49 -6.12
CA TRP A 214 11.02 17.14 -5.87
C TRP A 214 11.22 16.43 -7.21
N GLU A 215 11.88 15.27 -7.19
CA GLU A 215 12.01 14.41 -8.35
C GLU A 215 10.64 14.00 -8.94
N LYS A 216 10.65 13.45 -10.16
CA LYS A 216 9.44 13.02 -10.88
C LYS A 216 8.40 14.12 -11.12
N GLY A 217 8.83 15.39 -11.09
CA GLY A 217 7.96 16.53 -11.37
C GLY A 217 7.00 16.88 -10.23
N VAL A 218 7.21 16.33 -9.03
CA VAL A 218 6.45 16.72 -7.83
C VAL A 218 6.78 18.15 -7.44
N HIS A 219 5.72 18.92 -7.24
CA HIS A 219 5.70 20.33 -6.93
C HIS A 219 4.53 20.61 -6.00
N PHE A 220 4.79 21.43 -4.99
CA PHE A 220 3.77 21.92 -4.08
C PHE A 220 4.26 23.24 -3.46
N GLN A 221 3.33 23.95 -2.83
CA GLN A 221 3.59 25.24 -2.21
C GLN A 221 3.54 25.15 -0.69
N GLU A 222 4.32 25.97 -0.02
CA GLU A 222 4.19 26.18 1.43
C GLU A 222 3.94 27.66 1.71
N LYS A 223 2.88 27.97 2.45
CA LYS A 223 2.54 29.34 2.86
C LYS A 223 3.05 29.60 4.26
N ILE A 224 3.95 30.57 4.39
CA ILE A 224 4.55 30.93 5.68
C ILE A 224 3.48 31.53 6.60
N THR A 225 3.29 30.93 7.77
CA THR A 225 2.32 31.36 8.80
C THR A 225 2.98 32.12 9.94
N GLN A 226 4.23 31.78 10.28
CA GLN A 226 4.96 32.42 11.37
C GLN A 226 6.46 32.49 11.11
N ILE A 227 7.07 33.61 11.50
CA ILE A 227 8.52 33.81 11.52
C ILE A 227 8.94 34.40 12.87
N VAL A 228 9.85 33.72 13.56
CA VAL A 228 10.64 34.27 14.66
C VAL A 228 12.11 34.09 14.29
N PRO A 229 12.85 35.18 14.02
CA PRO A 229 14.25 35.10 13.57
C PRO A 229 15.10 34.18 14.44
N ASN A 230 15.90 33.32 13.81
CA ASN A 230 16.80 32.35 14.45
C ASN A 230 16.11 31.36 15.41
N LYS A 231 14.78 31.19 15.33
CA LYS A 231 14.01 30.36 16.28
C LYS A 231 12.90 29.54 15.65
N LEU A 232 12.08 30.12 14.76
CA LEU A 232 10.87 29.46 14.27
C LEU A 232 10.51 29.92 12.86
N LEU A 233 10.38 28.96 11.95
CA LEU A 233 9.71 29.11 10.67
C LEU A 233 8.57 28.09 10.65
N ALA A 234 7.34 28.57 10.50
CA ALA A 234 6.16 27.72 10.36
C ALA A 234 5.43 28.04 9.07
N TYR A 235 4.82 27.01 8.46
CA TYR A 235 4.12 27.11 7.20
C TYR A 235 3.03 26.05 7.09
N ASP A 236 2.01 26.35 6.30
CA ASP A 236 0.97 25.40 5.89
C ASP A 236 1.30 24.89 4.48
N VAL A 237 1.10 23.60 4.22
CA VAL A 237 1.31 22.99 2.90
C VAL A 237 0.08 23.24 2.03
N ILE A 238 0.31 23.64 0.78
CA ILE A 238 -0.70 23.82 -0.25
C ILE A 238 -0.35 22.85 -1.39
N ILE A 239 -1.19 21.85 -1.56
CA ILE A 239 -0.95 20.72 -2.46
C ILE A 239 -1.38 21.10 -3.87
N ASP A 240 -0.53 20.77 -4.84
CA ASP A 240 -0.89 20.75 -6.26
C ASP A 240 -1.26 19.31 -6.66
N GLU A 241 -2.56 19.03 -6.74
CA GLU A 241 -3.08 17.71 -7.11
C GLU A 241 -2.62 17.24 -8.51
N GLU A 242 -2.41 18.16 -9.45
CA GLU A 242 -1.95 17.78 -10.79
C GLU A 242 -0.51 17.32 -10.75
N SER A 243 0.34 18.02 -10.02
CA SER A 243 1.74 17.65 -9.85
C SER A 243 1.90 16.30 -9.14
N MET A 244 1.09 16.02 -8.11
CA MET A 244 1.14 14.73 -7.41
C MET A 244 0.77 13.55 -8.33
N LYS A 245 -0.15 13.76 -9.29
CA LYS A 245 -0.53 12.75 -10.30
C LYS A 245 0.59 12.46 -11.30
N ILE A 246 1.44 13.44 -11.63
CA ILE A 246 2.57 13.28 -12.57
C ILE A 246 3.64 12.33 -12.03
N ALA A 247 3.78 12.27 -10.71
CA ALA A 247 4.80 11.47 -10.06
C ALA A 247 4.57 9.95 -10.10
N GLU A 248 3.45 9.53 -10.70
CA GLU A 248 2.95 8.14 -10.71
C GLU A 248 2.97 7.52 -9.30
N LEU A 249 2.72 8.36 -8.30
CA LEU A 249 2.57 7.93 -6.93
C LEU A 249 1.25 7.17 -6.80
N ASP A 250 1.27 6.13 -5.98
CA ASP A 250 0.08 5.37 -5.65
C ASP A 250 -0.99 6.30 -5.03
N THR A 251 -2.27 6.07 -5.31
CA THR A 251 -3.37 6.87 -4.72
C THR A 251 -3.33 6.84 -3.20
N HIS A 252 -2.84 5.75 -2.59
CA HIS A 252 -2.79 5.61 -1.14
C HIS A 252 -1.63 6.35 -0.46
N ILE A 253 -0.69 6.95 -1.21
CA ILE A 253 0.43 7.74 -0.68
C ILE A 253 0.48 9.16 -1.25
N THR A 254 -0.50 9.52 -2.07
CA THR A 254 -0.65 10.87 -2.62
C THR A 254 -1.15 11.79 -1.50
N VAL A 255 -0.42 12.88 -1.29
CA VAL A 255 -0.81 13.91 -0.31
C VAL A 255 -2.03 14.66 -0.87
N GLY A 256 -3.06 14.86 -0.05
CA GLY A 256 -4.31 15.53 -0.44
C GLY A 256 -5.35 14.59 -1.06
N ASP A 257 -5.08 13.27 -1.06
CA ASP A 257 -6.04 12.26 -1.50
C ASP A 257 -6.90 11.76 -0.32
N GLN A 258 -7.90 10.91 -0.62
CA GLN A 258 -8.83 10.34 0.34
C GLN A 258 -8.16 9.60 1.51
N TYR A 259 -6.95 9.07 1.31
CA TYR A 259 -6.25 8.24 2.29
C TYR A 259 -5.17 8.98 3.10
N PHE A 260 -4.69 10.15 2.64
CA PHE A 260 -3.58 10.85 3.28
C PHE A 260 -3.58 12.36 2.98
N ASP A 261 -3.47 13.17 4.03
CA ASP A 261 -3.42 14.64 3.97
C ASP A 261 -2.53 15.21 5.09
N VAL A 262 -2.08 16.47 4.97
CA VAL A 262 -1.10 17.12 5.88
C VAL A 262 -1.51 18.52 6.33
#